data_AF-F5L8H8-F1
#
_entry.id   AF-F5L8H8-F1
#
_cell.length_a   1.000
_cell.length_b   1.000
_cell.length_c   1.000
_cell.angle_alpha   90.00
_cell.angle_beta   90.00
_cell.angle_gamma   90.00
#
_symmetry.space_group_name_H-M   'P 1'
#
loop_
_entity.id
_entity.type
_entity.pdbx_description
1 polymer ?
#
loop_
_entity_poly.entity_id
_entity_poly.type
_entity_poly.pdbx_seq_one_letter_code
_entity_poly.pdbx_strand_id
1 'polypeptide(L)'
;MNRKKQFFEQIEQQANVDMGEIIKLANSLQKANLKDEKTIRKLIAKISRMVNMPVSKEKEEFIVKAIMNDRLPNSLSGLLKMFNPPEK
;
A
#
# COMPACT_ATOMS: atom_id res chain seq x y z
N MET A 1 -19.26 -4.23 13.41
CA MET A 1 -17.85 -4.57 13.71
C MET A 1 -16.93 -4.01 12.63
N ASN A 2 -15.81 -3.41 13.01
CA ASN A 2 -14.99 -2.55 12.14
C ASN A 2 -14.09 -3.34 11.18
N ARG A 3 -14.60 -3.68 9.98
CA ARG A 3 -13.84 -4.38 8.91
C ARG A 3 -12.50 -3.74 8.54
N LYS A 4 -12.41 -2.40 8.63
CA LYS A 4 -11.14 -1.67 8.41
C LYS A 4 -10.07 -2.09 9.43
N LYS A 5 -10.46 -2.22 10.70
CA LYS A 5 -9.55 -2.56 11.80
C LYS A 5 -8.97 -3.96 11.62
N GLN A 6 -9.81 -4.95 11.28
CA GLN A 6 -9.37 -6.32 11.05
C GLN A 6 -8.38 -6.44 9.90
N PHE A 7 -8.61 -5.72 8.79
CA PHE A 7 -7.66 -5.71 7.67
C PHE A 7 -6.32 -5.09 8.06
N PHE A 8 -6.33 -3.99 8.81
CA PHE A 8 -5.10 -3.39 9.30
C PHE A 8 -4.37 -4.32 10.27
N GLU A 9 -5.06 -4.92 11.23
CA GLU A 9 -4.49 -5.88 12.17
C GLU A 9 -3.86 -7.08 11.44
N GLN A 10 -4.49 -7.57 10.39
CA GLN A 10 -3.92 -8.65 9.56
C GLN A 10 -2.64 -8.21 8.85
N ILE A 11 -2.59 -7.00 8.29
CA ILE A 11 -1.38 -6.48 7.66
C ILE A 11 -0.28 -6.25 8.69
N GLU A 12 -0.60 -5.64 9.84
CA GLU A 12 0.35 -5.41 10.93
C GLU A 12 0.96 -6.73 11.43
N GLN A 13 0.14 -7.77 11.55
CA GLN A 13 0.62 -9.12 11.92
C GLN A 13 1.50 -9.74 10.84
N GLN A 14 1.13 -9.64 9.57
CA GLN A 14 1.89 -10.23 8.46
C GLN A 14 3.21 -9.50 8.20
N ALA A 15 3.19 -8.18 8.31
CA ALA A 15 4.31 -7.31 8.04
C ALA A 15 5.15 -7.02 9.30
N ASN A 16 4.67 -7.44 10.48
CA ASN A 16 5.28 -7.22 11.80
C ASN A 16 5.70 -5.76 12.03
N VAL A 17 4.81 -4.83 11.69
CA VAL A 17 5.05 -3.38 11.70
C VAL A 17 3.80 -2.61 12.06
N ASP A 18 4.00 -1.41 12.60
CA ASP A 18 2.92 -0.47 12.91
C ASP A 18 2.43 0.21 11.63
N MET A 19 1.14 0.04 11.31
CA MET A 19 0.55 0.69 10.12
C MET A 19 0.51 2.21 10.27
N GLY A 20 0.48 2.74 11.49
CA GLY A 20 0.57 4.16 11.77
C GLY A 20 1.88 4.78 11.27
N GLU A 21 3.02 4.11 11.45
CA GLU A 21 4.32 4.57 10.93
C GLU A 21 4.35 4.58 9.39
N ILE A 22 3.82 3.54 8.76
CA ILE A 22 3.72 3.43 7.30
C ILE A 22 2.82 4.55 6.75
N ILE A 23 1.66 4.78 7.38
CA ILE A 23 0.71 5.83 6.99
C ILE A 23 1.32 7.21 7.20
N LYS A 24 2.04 7.46 8.30
CA LYS A 24 2.75 8.74 8.55
C LYS A 24 3.80 9.00 7.46
N LEU A 25 4.59 7.99 7.12
CA LEU A 25 5.57 8.08 6.04
C LEU A 25 4.89 8.37 4.70
N ALA A 26 3.83 7.62 4.38
CA ALA A 26 3.06 7.83 3.16
C ALA A 26 2.44 9.22 3.11
N ASN A 27 1.87 9.74 4.20
CA ASN A 27 1.31 11.10 4.26
C ASN A 27 2.37 12.19 4.10
N SER A 28 3.55 11.99 4.68
CA SER A 28 4.68 12.90 4.47
C SER A 28 5.14 12.94 3.01
N LEU A 29 4.95 11.83 2.28
CA LEU A 29 5.33 11.67 0.87
C LEU A 29 4.18 11.90 -0.11
N GLN A 30 2.92 11.89 0.31
CA GLN A 30 1.77 12.28 -0.52
C GLN A 30 1.81 13.77 -0.89
N LYS A 31 2.46 14.59 -0.05
CA LYS A 31 2.81 15.97 -0.41
C LYS A 31 3.93 16.03 -1.48
N ALA A 32 4.73 14.96 -1.60
CA ALA A 32 5.68 14.82 -2.69
C ALA A 32 4.96 14.32 -3.94
N ASN A 33 5.47 14.67 -5.12
CA ASN A 33 4.81 14.39 -6.39
C ASN A 33 4.74 12.87 -6.65
N LEU A 34 3.61 12.23 -6.34
CA LEU A 34 3.33 10.81 -6.63
C LEU A 34 2.97 10.55 -8.11
N LYS A 35 3.20 11.54 -8.98
CA LYS A 35 2.98 11.43 -10.44
C LYS A 35 4.16 10.80 -11.18
N ASP A 36 5.33 10.74 -10.53
CA ASP A 36 6.56 10.23 -11.14
C ASP A 36 6.78 8.75 -10.80
N GLU A 37 7.02 7.93 -11.82
CA GLU A 37 7.36 6.51 -11.67
C GLU A 37 8.52 6.29 -10.69
N LYS A 38 9.54 7.14 -10.80
CA LYS A 38 10.74 7.10 -9.95
C LYS A 38 10.40 7.36 -8.48
N THR A 39 9.45 8.24 -8.20
CA THR A 39 8.99 8.55 -6.84
C THR A 39 8.22 7.37 -6.28
N ILE A 40 7.32 6.79 -7.07
CA ILE A 40 6.55 5.60 -6.70
C ILE A 40 7.47 4.42 -6.40
N ARG A 41 8.46 4.17 -7.27
CA ARG A 41 9.45 3.10 -7.10
C ARG A 41 10.25 3.27 -5.80
N LYS A 42 10.75 4.48 -5.53
CA LYS A 42 11.47 4.80 -4.29
C LYS A 42 10.59 4.61 -3.06
N LEU A 43 9.31 4.97 -3.14
CA LEU A 43 8.35 4.78 -2.06
C LEU A 43 8.16 3.29 -1.75
N ILE A 44 7.89 2.47 -2.77
CA ILE A 44 7.72 1.02 -2.62
C ILE A 44 8.96 0.39 -1.97
N ALA A 45 10.15 0.74 -2.45
CA ALA A 45 11.40 0.22 -1.90
C ALA A 45 11.62 0.64 -0.43
N LYS A 46 11.25 1.88 -0.06
CA LYS A 46 11.38 2.38 1.31
C LYS A 46 10.41 1.67 2.26
N ILE A 47 9.16 1.47 1.85
CA ILE A 47 8.16 0.74 2.62
C ILE A 47 8.56 -0.73 2.73
N SER A 48 8.91 -1.39 1.63
CA SER A 48 9.37 -2.79 1.58
C SER A 48 10.49 -3.06 2.60
N ARG A 49 11.47 -2.15 2.71
CA ARG A 49 12.55 -2.26 3.70
C ARG A 49 12.07 -2.02 5.13
N MET A 50 11.19 -1.05 5.33
CA MET A 50 10.63 -0.74 6.65
C MET A 50 9.83 -1.91 7.20
N VAL A 51 9.08 -2.60 6.33
CA VAL A 51 8.21 -3.72 6.71
C VAL A 51 8.85 -5.09 6.54
N ASN A 52 10.15 -5.11 6.25
CA ASN A 52 10.95 -6.30 5.96
C ASN A 52 10.28 -7.28 4.97
N MET A 53 9.49 -6.76 4.03
CA MET A 53 8.75 -7.54 3.04
C MET A 53 9.44 -7.40 1.69
N PRO A 54 10.17 -8.42 1.21
CA PRO A 54 10.87 -8.34 -0.06
C PRO A 54 9.87 -8.27 -1.22
N VAL A 55 9.99 -7.22 -2.03
CA VAL A 55 9.23 -7.07 -3.28
C VAL A 55 10.16 -7.46 -4.42
N SER A 56 9.79 -8.48 -5.19
CA SER A 56 10.51 -8.84 -6.42
C SER A 56 10.30 -7.78 -7.50
N LYS A 57 11.24 -7.68 -8.45
CA LYS A 57 11.18 -6.68 -9.54
C LYS A 57 9.84 -6.69 -10.29
N GLU A 58 9.31 -7.87 -10.57
CA GLU A 58 8.01 -8.04 -11.25
C GLU A 58 6.85 -7.46 -10.43
N LYS A 59 6.84 -7.70 -9.11
CA LYS A 59 5.81 -7.17 -8.21
C LYS A 59 5.92 -5.65 -8.11
N GLU A 60 7.13 -5.13 -8.00
CA GLU A 60 7.39 -3.69 -7.98
C GLU A 60 6.87 -3.02 -9.26
N GLU A 61 7.22 -3.57 -10.43
CA GLU A 61 6.76 -3.05 -11.72
C GLU A 61 5.25 -3.14 -11.87
N PHE A 62 4.62 -4.22 -11.40
CA PHE A 62 3.17 -4.36 -11.37
C PHE A 62 2.51 -3.27 -10.51
N ILE A 63 3.02 -3.02 -9.29
CA ILE A 63 2.48 -1.99 -8.40
C ILE A 63 2.64 -0.61 -9.03
N VAL A 64 3.82 -0.31 -9.58
CA VAL A 64 4.11 0.94 -10.27
C VAL A 64 3.13 1.16 -11.42
N LYS A 65 2.95 0.17 -12.30
CA LYS A 65 1.98 0.24 -13.41
C LYS A 65 0.56 0.39 -12.89
N ALA A 66 0.18 -0.31 -11.83
CA ALA A 66 -1.18 -0.25 -11.28
C ALA A 66 -1.50 1.15 -10.73
N ILE A 67 -0.54 1.81 -10.10
CA ILE A 67 -0.65 3.21 -9.63
C ILE A 67 -0.69 4.17 -10.82
N MET A 68 0.21 4.02 -11.79
CA MET A 68 0.28 4.92 -12.96
C MET A 68 -0.94 4.80 -13.89
N ASN A 69 -1.58 3.63 -13.95
CA ASN A 69 -2.77 3.40 -14.77
C ASN A 69 -4.09 3.60 -13.99
N ASP A 70 -4.04 4.15 -12.77
CA ASP A 70 -5.21 4.33 -11.88
C ASP A 70 -6.06 3.06 -11.73
N ARG A 71 -5.43 1.88 -11.82
CA ARG A 71 -6.11 0.58 -11.67
C ARG A 71 -6.38 0.22 -10.21
N LEU A 72 -5.82 1.01 -9.29
CA LEU A 72 -6.05 0.86 -7.87
C LEU A 72 -7.01 1.96 -7.41
N PRO A 73 -7.99 1.64 -6.56
CA PRO A 73 -8.84 2.66 -5.97
C PRO A 73 -8.00 3.63 -5.14
N ASN A 74 -8.24 4.93 -5.34
CA ASN A 74 -7.54 6.05 -4.69
C ASN A 74 -7.88 6.19 -3.19
N SER A 75 -8.48 5.16 -2.60
CA SER A 75 -8.94 5.15 -1.22
C SER A 75 -8.84 3.74 -0.67
N LEU A 76 -8.37 3.67 0.58
CA LEU A 76 -8.33 2.42 1.36
C LEU A 76 -9.69 1.70 1.36
N SER A 77 -10.79 2.43 1.46
CA SER A 77 -12.14 1.85 1.41
C SER A 77 -12.42 1.10 0.11
N GLY A 78 -11.86 1.53 -1.02
CA GLY A 78 -11.98 0.82 -2.29
C GLY A 78 -11.07 -0.40 -2.34
N LEU A 79 -9.84 -0.31 -1.81
CA LEU A 79 -8.94 -1.45 -1.71
C LEU A 79 -9.56 -2.57 -0.87
N LEU A 80 -10.13 -2.22 0.28
CA LEU A 80 -10.83 -3.16 1.15
C LEU A 80 -11.98 -3.89 0.45
N LYS A 81 -12.72 -3.22 -0.44
CA LYS A 81 -13.78 -3.85 -1.23
C LYS A 81 -13.23 -4.82 -2.29
N MET A 82 -12.03 -4.55 -2.82
CA MET A 82 -11.33 -5.44 -3.75
C MET A 82 -10.82 -6.71 -3.06
N PHE A 83 -10.23 -6.57 -1.87
CA PHE A 83 -9.66 -7.69 -1.12
C PHE A 83 -10.70 -8.51 -0.36
N ASN A 84 -11.79 -7.87 0.06
CA ASN A 84 -12.88 -8.53 0.76
C ASN A 84 -14.21 -8.25 0.04
N PRO A 85 -14.44 -8.88 -1.13
CA PRO A 85 -15.69 -8.73 -1.87
C PRO A 85 -16.85 -9.09 -0.94
N PRO A 86 -18.02 -8.42 -1.06
CA PRO A 86 -19.18 -8.82 -0.29
C PRO A 86 -19.51 -10.28 -0.65
N GLU A 87 -19.44 -11.17 0.35
CA GLU A 87 -20.06 -12.49 0.23
C GLU A 87 -21.53 -12.25 -0.14
N LYS A 88 -21.97 -12.89 -1.25
CA LYS A 88 -23.37 -12.88 -1.66
C LYS A 88 -24.21 -13.67 -0.68
#